data_AF-A0A6C0B7E9-F1
#
_entry.id   AF-A0A6C0B7E9-F1
#
_cell.length_a   1.000
_cell.length_b   1.000
_cell.length_c   1.000
_cell.angle_alpha   90.00
_cell.angle_beta   90.00
_cell.angle_gamma   90.00
#
_symmetry.space_group_name_H-M   'P 1'
#
loop_
_entity.id
_entity.type
_entity.pdbx_description
1 polymer ?
#
loop_
_entity_poly.entity_id
_entity_poly.type
_entity_poly.pdbx_seq_one_letter_code
_entity_poly.pdbx_strand_id
1 'polypeptide(L)' 'MSHNLHNMTDAMYIQHMIPHHQVAVDMSKKILKTTNNDFIIDLAYKIIHNQQLEISQLYHLSKLKNVFESDIL' A
#
# COMPACT_ATOMS: atom_id res chain seq x y z
N MET A 1 -2.54 -12.07 31.23
CA MET A 1 -2.51 -12.49 29.81
C MET A 1 -2.55 -11.21 28.96
N SER A 2 -1.40 -10.55 28.80
CA SER A 2 -1.27 -9.40 27.90
C SER A 2 -1.03 -9.95 26.51
N HIS A 3 -1.99 -9.81 25.60
CA HIS A 3 -1.77 -10.13 24.20
C HIS A 3 -0.62 -9.25 23.69
N ASN A 4 0.51 -9.88 23.37
CA ASN A 4 1.67 -9.21 22.79
C ASN A 4 1.21 -8.41 21.57
N LEU A 5 1.29 -7.10 21.69
CA LEU A 5 1.20 -6.15 20.60
C LEU A 5 2.12 -6.65 19.49
N HIS A 6 1.58 -6.81 18.29
CA HIS A 6 2.36 -7.20 17.12
C HIS A 6 3.35 -6.05 16.86
N ASN A 7 4.59 -6.18 17.33
CA ASN A 7 5.64 -5.18 17.14
C ASN A 7 6.14 -5.24 15.69
N MET A 8 5.28 -4.87 14.75
CA MET A 8 5.67 -4.68 13.35
C MET A 8 6.54 -3.44 13.28
N THR A 9 7.77 -3.59 12.77
CA THR A 9 8.63 -2.44 12.49
C THR A 9 8.10 -1.69 11.28
N ASP A 10 8.40 -0.39 11.17
CA ASP A 10 8.02 0.39 9.98
C ASP A 10 8.53 -0.26 8.68
N ALA A 11 9.69 -0.92 8.72
CA ALA A 11 10.25 -1.61 7.56
C ALA A 11 9.37 -2.80 7.14
N MET A 12 8.95 -3.62 8.10
CA MET A 12 8.02 -4.73 7.85
C MET A 12 6.66 -4.22 7.35
N TYR A 13 6.17 -3.12 7.92
CA TYR A 13 4.94 -2.48 7.47
C TYR A 13 5.05 -2.04 6.00
N ILE A 14 6.10 -1.29 5.65
CA ILE A 14 6.32 -0.79 4.28
C ILE A 14 6.47 -1.95 3.29
N GLN A 15 7.27 -2.96 3.63
CA GLN A 15 7.49 -4.14 2.78
C GLN A 15 6.21 -4.93 2.52
N HIS A 16 5.28 -4.96 3.49
CA HIS A 16 4.02 -5.66 3.34
C HIS A 16 2.93 -4.82 2.66
N MET A 17 2.86 -3.52 2.95
CA MET A 17 1.79 -2.65 2.45
C MET A 17 1.90 -2.32 0.96
N ILE A 18 3.11 -2.24 0.41
CA ILE A 18 3.30 -2.03 -1.04
C ILE A 18 2.60 -3.14 -1.87
N PRO A 19 2.92 -4.44 -1.70
CA PRO A 19 2.26 -5.49 -2.47
C PRO A 19 0.78 -5.66 -2.08
N HIS A 20 0.41 -5.46 -0.81
CA HIS A 20 -0.99 -5.48 -0.39
C HIS A 20 -1.83 -4.45 -1.15
N HIS A 21 -1.35 -3.20 -1.25
CA HIS A 21 -2.02 -2.15 -2.01
C HIS A 21 -2.07 -2.44 -3.51
N GLN A 22 -1.01 -3.03 -4.08
CA GLN A 22 -1.01 -3.38 -5.49
C GLN A 22 -2.13 -4.37 -5.84
N VAL A 23 -2.38 -5.36 -4.97
CA VAL A 23 -3.50 -6.32 -5.16
C VAL A 23 -4.84 -5.59 -5.20
N ALA A 24 -5.09 -4.64 -4.30
CA ALA A 24 -6.33 -3.89 -4.28
C ALA A 24 -6.50 -2.99 -5.52
N VAL A 25 -5.41 -2.38 -6.01
CA VAL A 25 -5.40 -1.63 -7.28
C VAL A 25 -5.77 -2.55 -8.44
N ASP A 26 -5.17 -3.73 -8.52
CA ASP A 26 -5.40 -4.67 -9.63
C ASP A 26 -6.81 -5.24 -9.61
N MET A 27 -7.35 -5.55 -8.42
CA MET A 27 -8.73 -5.97 -8.25
C MET A 27 -9.73 -4.86 -8.61
N SER A 28 -9.42 -3.61 -8.26
CA SER A 28 -10.23 -2.44 -8.63
C SER A 28 -10.25 -2.23 -10.15
N LYS A 29 -9.10 -2.39 -10.83
CA LYS A 29 -9.04 -2.36 -12.30
C LYS A 29 -9.81 -3.52 -12.93
N LYS A 30 -9.85 -4.69 -12.29
CA LYS A 30 -10.58 -5.86 -12.79
C LYS A 30 -12.09 -5.65 -12.70
N ILE A 31 -12.61 -5.16 -11.57
CA ILE A 31 -14.05 -4.95 -11.39
C ILE A 31 -14.61 -3.88 -12.33
N LEU A 32 -13.82 -2.83 -12.63
CA LEU A 32 -14.20 -1.78 -13.59
C LEU A 32 -14.47 -2.31 -15.00
N LYS A 33 -13.94 -3.49 -15.36
CA LYS A 33 -14.19 -4.11 -16.68
C LYS A 33 -15.53 -4.84 -16.77
N THR A 34 -16.18 -5.11 -15.64
CA THR A 34 -17.34 -6.00 -15.59
C THR A 34 -18.56 -5.38 -14.91
N THR A 35 -18.38 -4.29 -14.17
CA THR A 35 -19.46 -3.65 -13.42
C THR A 35 -20.05 -2.46 -14.19
N ASN A 36 -21.36 -2.27 -14.06
CA ASN A 36 -22.09 -1.07 -14.48
C ASN A 36 -22.72 -0.33 -13.28
N ASN A 37 -22.34 -0.70 -12.06
CA ASN A 37 -22.85 -0.06 -10.85
C ASN A 37 -22.01 1.18 -10.53
N ASP A 38 -22.62 2.37 -10.63
CA ASP A 38 -21.94 3.66 -10.45
C ASP A 38 -21.23 3.80 -9.11
N PHE A 39 -21.81 3.28 -8.02
CA PHE A 39 -21.18 3.29 -6.70
C PHE A 39 -19.91 2.45 -6.68
N ILE A 40 -19.93 1.27 -7.30
CA ILE A 40 -18.75 0.40 -7.39
C ILE A 40 -17.68 1.04 -8.28
N ILE A 41 -18.07 1.71 -9.36
CA ILE A 41 -17.14 2.42 -10.25
C ILE A 41 -16.43 3.54 -9.49
N ASP A 42 -17.17 4.40 -8.79
CA ASP A 42 -16.62 5.50 -7.98
C ASP A 42 -15.68 4.97 -6.89
N LEU A 43 -16.10 3.93 -6.16
CA LEU A 43 -15.27 3.29 -5.14
C LEU A 43 -13.98 2.73 -5.73
N ALA A 44 -14.05 2.03 -6.85
CA ALA A 44 -12.87 1.43 -7.49
C ALA A 44 -11.87 2.51 -7.94
N TYR A 45 -12.34 3.63 -8.50
CA TYR A 45 -11.45 4.74 -8.85
C TYR A 45 -10.79 5.39 -7.62
N LYS A 46 -11.53 5.57 -6.53
CA LYS A 46 -10.98 6.08 -5.26
C LYS A 46 -9.91 5.16 -4.69
N ILE A 47 -10.15 3.85 -4.69
CA ILE A 47 -9.17 2.85 -4.25
C ILE A 47 -7.91 2.92 -5.12
N ILE A 48 -8.06 2.93 -6.45
CA ILE A 48 -6.95 3.00 -7.41
C ILE A 48 -6.10 4.25 -7.13
N HIS A 49 -6.74 5.42 -7.00
CA HIS A 49 -6.04 6.68 -6.79
C HIS A 49 -5.28 6.71 -5.46
N ASN A 50 -5.98 6.46 -4.36
CA ASN A 50 -5.40 6.57 -3.02
C ASN A 50 -4.28 5.55 -2.80
N GLN A 51 -4.50 4.30 -3.21
CA GLN A 51 -3.51 3.25 -2.96
C GLN A 51 -2.28 3.36 -3.88
N GLN A 52 -2.40 3.93 -5.09
CA GLN A 52 -1.22 4.27 -5.90
C GLN A 52 -0.40 5.41 -5.30
N LEU A 53 -1.07 6.40 -4.71
CA LEU A 53 -0.40 7.48 -3.98
C LEU A 53 0.35 6.92 -2.77
N GLU A 54 -0.30 6.08 -1.97
CA GLU A 54 0.30 5.43 -0.79
C GLU A 54 1.48 4.53 -1.19
N ILE A 55 1.36 3.74 -2.25
CA ILE A 55 2.49 2.95 -2.79
C ILE A 55 3.68 3.86 -3.09
N SER A 56 3.45 5.00 -3.74
CA SER A 56 4.52 5.95 -4.09
C SER A 56 5.18 6.54 -2.84
N GLN A 57 4.39 6.87 -1.82
CA GLN A 57 4.88 7.35 -0.53
C GLN A 57 5.69 6.28 0.21
N LEU A 58 5.20 5.05 0.26
CA LEU A 58 5.88 3.92 0.91
C LEU A 58 7.21 3.57 0.20
N TYR A 59 7.26 3.64 -1.13
CA TYR A 59 8.52 3.48 -1.88
C TYR A 59 9.52 4.60 -1.54
N HIS A 60 9.05 5.84 -1.43
CA HIS A 60 9.90 6.96 -1.04
C HIS A 60 10.46 6.78 0.38
N LEU A 61 9.59 6.42 1.33
CA LEU A 61 9.97 6.13 2.73
C LEU A 61 10.95 4.96 2.84
N SER A 62 10.72 3.89 2.06
CA SER A 62 11.62 2.74 1.99
C SER A 62 13.04 3.17 1.58
N LYS A 63 13.15 4.01 0.55
CA LYS A 63 14.45 4.50 0.07
C LYS A 63 15.14 5.40 1.10
N LEU A 64 14.40 6.29 1.75
CA LEU A 64 14.97 7.16 2.79
C LEU A 64 15.56 6.35 3.93
N LYS A 65 14.87 5.32 4.43
CA LYS A 65 15.42 4.45 5.50
C LYS A 65 16.71 3.73 5.08
N ASN A 66 16.78 3.27 3.82
CA ASN A 66 18.00 2.63 3.30
C ASN A 66 19.17 3.61 3.17
N VAL A 67 18.91 4.89 2.86
CA VAL A 67 19.97 5.93 2.76
C VAL A 67 20.52 6.27 4.14
N PHE A 68 19.69 6.36 5.17
CA PHE A 68 20.16 6.64 6.54
C PHE A 68 20.91 5.47 7.20
N GLU A 69 20.70 4.22 6.74
CA GLU A 69 21.53 3.08 7.15
C GLU A 69 22.84 2.96 6.38
N SER A 70 22.96 3.52 5.16
CA SER A 70 24.18 3.42 4.35
C SER A 70 25.24 4.48 4.65
N ASP A 71 24.89 5.57 5.35
CA ASP A 71 25.81 6.69 5.63
C ASP A 71 26.66 6.51 6.90
N ILE A 72 26.62 5.32 7.51
CA ILE A 72 27.55 4.92 8.58
C ILE A 72 28.11 3.54 8.25
N LEU A 73 29.05 3.51 7.29
CA LEU A 73 30.20 2.58 7.23
C LEU A 73 31.26 3.15 6.28
#